data_AF-A0A557RV29-F1
#
_entry.id   AF-A0A557RV29-F1
#
_cell.length_a   1.000
_cell.length_b   1.000
_cell.length_c   1.000
_cell.angle_alpha   90.00
_cell.angle_beta   90.00
_cell.angle_gamma   90.00
#
_symmetry.space_group_name_H-M   'P 1'
#
loop_
_entity.id
_entity.type
_entity.pdbx_description
1 polymer ?
#
loop_
_entity_poly.entity_id
_entity_poly.type
_entity_poly.pdbx_seq_one_letter_code
_entity_poly.pdbx_strand_id
1 'polypeptide(L)' 'MDTSEFGFWAMLVFWGSAIGGIALGISWAKMKGRNPVNRSLLEKSLQKRLDAGEITPEIFEQKIEELNRNSH' A
#
# COMPACT_ATOMS: atom_id res chain seq x y z
N MET A 1 -1.88 -39.27 -14.30
CA MET A 1 -1.47 -37.86 -14.23
C MET A 1 0.00 -37.87 -13.85
N ASP A 2 0.86 -37.40 -14.74
CA ASP A 2 2.30 -37.43 -14.51
C ASP A 2 2.68 -36.52 -13.35
N THR A 3 3.68 -36.91 -12.57
CA THR A 3 4.17 -36.15 -11.41
C THR A 3 4.63 -34.74 -11.79
N SER A 4 5.10 -34.54 -13.02
CA SER A 4 5.45 -33.24 -13.61
C SER A 4 4.23 -32.35 -13.85
N GLU A 5 3.14 -32.91 -14.35
CA GLU A 5 1.87 -32.19 -14.58
C GLU A 5 1.21 -31.78 -13.25
N PHE A 6 1.26 -32.67 -12.25
CA PHE A 6 0.79 -32.37 -10.90
C PHE A 6 1.62 -31.25 -10.24
N GLY A 7 2.95 -31.27 -10.38
CA GLY A 7 3.83 -30.24 -9.84
C GLY A 7 3.55 -28.85 -10.44
N PHE A 8 3.29 -28.78 -11.75
CA PHE A 8 2.93 -27.53 -12.43
C PHE A 8 1.60 -26.95 -11.93
N TRP A 9 0.56 -27.78 -11.81
CA TRP A 9 -0.74 -27.35 -11.28
C TRP A 9 -0.66 -26.92 -9.81
N ALA A 10 0.07 -27.67 -8.98
CA ALA A 10 0.30 -27.30 -7.58
C ALA A 10 1.00 -25.94 -7.46
N MET A 11 1.98 -25.66 -8.34
CA MET A 11 2.67 -24.37 -8.39
C MET A 11 1.72 -23.23 -8.77
N LEU A 12 0.86 -23.42 -9.79
CA LEU A 12 -0.12 -22.40 -10.19
C LEU A 12 -1.15 -22.12 -9.09
N VAL A 13 -1.66 -23.16 -8.43
CA VAL A 13 -2.62 -23.00 -7.32
C VAL A 13 -1.96 -22.29 -6.13
N PHE A 14 -0.72 -22.65 -5.79
CA PHE A 14 0.03 -22.01 -4.71
C PHE A 14 0.24 -20.51 -4.99
N TRP A 15 0.80 -20.14 -6.16
CA TRP A 15 1.05 -18.74 -6.49
C TRP A 15 -0.24 -17.95 -6.73
N GLY A 16 -1.25 -18.56 -7.35
CA GLY A 16 -2.58 -17.96 -7.52
C GLY A 16 -3.25 -17.66 -6.18
N SER A 17 -3.16 -18.60 -5.23
CA SER A 17 -3.70 -18.43 -3.87
C SER A 17 -2.92 -17.39 -3.06
N ALA A 18 -1.58 -17.34 -3.20
CA ALA A 18 -0.74 -16.35 -2.53
C ALA A 18 -1.09 -14.92 -2.99
N ILE A 19 -1.17 -14.69 -4.30
CA ILE A 19 -1.52 -13.38 -4.87
C ILE A 19 -2.97 -13.02 -4.51
N GLY A 20 -3.89 -13.97 -4.66
CA GLY A 20 -5.31 -13.78 -4.32
C GLY A 20 -5.52 -13.44 -2.84
N GLY A 21 -4.80 -14.11 -1.93
CA GLY A 21 -4.85 -13.84 -0.50
C GLY A 21 -4.35 -12.45 -0.13
N ILE A 22 -3.26 -11.98 -0.74
CA ILE A 22 -2.74 -10.63 -0.53
C ILE A 22 -3.76 -9.58 -1.02
N ALA A 23 -4.31 -9.75 -2.23
CA ALA A 23 -5.28 -8.83 -2.80
C ALA A 23 -6.57 -8.75 -1.95
N LEU A 24 -7.08 -9.91 -1.50
CA LEU A 24 -8.24 -9.97 -0.60
C LEU A 24 -7.95 -9.33 0.76
N GLY A 25 -6.75 -9.56 1.33
CA GLY A 25 -6.34 -8.94 2.59
C GLY A 25 -6.28 -7.41 2.50
N ILE A 26 -5.71 -6.88 1.42
CA ILE A 26 -5.66 -5.42 1.17
C ILE A 26 -7.07 -4.86 0.97
N SER A 27 -7.91 -5.55 0.18
CA SER A 27 -9.30 -5.14 -0.07
C SER A 27 -10.12 -5.11 1.23
N TRP A 28 -9.98 -6.12 2.08
CA TRP A 28 -10.65 -6.18 3.38
C TRP A 28 -10.16 -5.09 4.35
N ALA A 29 -8.84 -4.84 4.40
CA ALA A 29 -8.28 -3.75 5.19
C ALA A 29 -8.83 -2.38 4.76
N LYS A 30 -8.93 -2.15 3.45
CA LYS A 30 -9.54 -0.96 2.85
C LYS A 30 -11.03 -0.85 3.18
N MET A 31 -11.79 -1.95 3.07
CA MET A 31 -13.23 -1.99 3.39
C MET A 31 -13.52 -1.72 4.88
N LYS A 32 -12.62 -2.12 5.77
CA LYS A 32 -12.77 -1.91 7.22
C LYS A 32 -12.37 -0.50 7.69
N GLY A 33 -12.09 0.43 6.76
CA GLY A 33 -11.64 1.79 7.08
C GLY A 33 -10.27 1.83 7.76
N ARG A 34 -9.53 0.71 7.80
CA ARG A 34 -8.12 0.70 8.19
C ARG A 34 -7.34 1.14 6.97
N ASN A 35 -7.25 2.45 6.76
CA ASN A 35 -6.24 2.98 5.84
C ASN A 35 -4.88 2.47 6.37
N PRO A 36 -4.17 1.60 5.62
CA PRO A 36 -2.93 1.00 6.12
C PRO A 36 -1.82 2.05 6.29
N VAL A 37 -2.06 3.24 5.71
CA VAL A 37 -1.16 4.37 5.80
C VAL A 37 -1.66 5.29 6.92
N ASN A 38 -0.99 5.19 8.06
CA ASN A 38 -1.21 6.09 9.18
C ASN A 38 -0.79 7.51 8.78
N ARG A 39 -1.56 8.54 9.16
CA ARG A 39 -1.25 9.95 8.86
C ARG A 39 0.19 10.30 9.24
N SER A 40 0.64 9.79 10.40
CA SER A 40 1.99 9.98 10.90
C SER A 40 3.08 9.44 9.95
N LEU A 41 2.79 8.39 9.17
CA LEU A 41 3.71 7.88 8.15
C LEU A 41 3.74 8.77 6.90
N LEU A 42 2.61 9.36 6.50
CA LEU A 42 2.53 10.29 5.37
C LEU A 42 3.25 11.60 5.69
N GLU A 43 3.01 12.16 6.88
CA GLU A 43 3.73 13.35 7.37
C GLU A 43 5.23 13.10 7.42
N LYS A 44 5.66 11.96 7.97
CA LYS A 44 7.09 11.60 8.07
C LYS A 44 7.73 11.38 6.69
N SER A 45 6.99 10.82 5.74
CA SER A 45 7.44 10.69 4.35
C SER A 45 7.60 12.05 3.68
N LEU A 46 6.62 12.96 3.85
CA LEU A 46 6.68 14.32 3.32
C LEU A 46 7.83 15.12 3.95
N GLN A 47 8.02 15.03 5.25
CA GLN A 47 9.14 15.69 5.95
C GLN A 47 10.48 15.19 5.42
N LYS A 48 10.63 13.88 5.22
CA LYS A 48 11.86 13.31 4.67
C LYS A 48 12.17 13.85 3.26
N ARG A 49 11.14 14.08 2.45
CA ARG A 49 11.28 14.65 1.10
C ARG A 49 11.64 16.14 1.15
N LEU A 50 11.13 16.87 2.13
CA LEU A 50 11.51 18.26 2.40
C LEU A 50 12.98 18.33 2.83
N ASP A 51 13.40 17.47 3.77
CA ASP A 51 14.78 17.40 4.25
C ASP A 51 15.77 16.97 3.15
N ALA A 52 15.32 16.13 2.22
CA ALA A 52 16.09 15.74 1.03
C ALA A 52 16.11 16.81 -0.07
N GLY A 53 15.37 17.91 0.08
CA GLY A 53 15.24 18.97 -0.94
C GLY A 53 14.48 18.53 -2.20
N GLU A 54 13.76 17.39 -2.15
CA GLU A 54 12.95 16.90 -3.27
C GLU A 54 11.66 17.71 -3.46
N ILE A 55 11.20 18.37 -2.40
CA ILE A 55 10.04 19.26 -2.40
C ILE A 55 10.40 20.56 -1.69
N THR A 56 9.78 21.66 -2.10
CA THR A 56 9.92 22.95 -1.43
C THR A 56 9.00 23.04 -0.20
N PRO A 57 9.27 23.97 0.73
CA PRO A 57 8.40 24.20 1.89
C PRO A 57 6.95 24.50 1.50
N GLU A 58 6.72 25.23 0.40
CA GLU A 58 5.36 25.57 -0.03
C GLU A 58 4.57 24.32 -0.49
N ILE A 59 5.25 23.41 -1.21
CA ILE A 59 4.66 22.13 -1.65
C ILE A 59 4.38 21.23 -0.45
N PHE A 60 5.24 21.27 0.57
CA PHE A 60 5.04 20.55 1.82
C PHE A 60 3.79 21.04 2.55
N GLU A 61 3.66 22.34 2.77
CA GLU A 61 2.48 22.94 3.43
C GLU A 61 1.19 22.66 2.66
N GLN A 62 1.20 22.80 1.33
CA GLN A 62 0.05 22.50 0.49
C GLN A 62 -0.39 21.03 0.64
N LYS A 63 0.55 20.08 0.68
CA LYS A 63 0.25 18.65 0.84
C LYS A 63 -0.21 18.30 2.25
N ILE A 64 0.30 18.96 3.28
CA ILE A 64 -0.17 18.82 4.66
C ILE A 64 -1.60 19.34 4.80
N GLU A 65 -1.91 20.48 4.20
CA GLU A 65 -3.26 21.05 4.23
C GLU A 65 -4.27 20.18 3.48
N GLU A 66 -3.88 19.64 2.32
CA GLU A 66 -4.68 18.68 1.55
C GLU A 66 -4.95 17.39 2.35
N LEU A 67 -3.94 16.87 3.06
CA LEU A 67 -4.11 15.74 3.99
C LEU A 67 -5.09 16.06 5.12
N ASN A 68 -5.08 17.29 5.63
CA ASN A 68 -5.97 17.72 6.71
C ASN A 68 -7.41 17.90 6.20
N ARG A 69 -7.58 18.44 4.98
CA ARG A 69 -8.88 18.69 4.34
C ARG A 69 -9.61 17.39 3.95
N ASN A 70 -8.88 16.38 3.50
CA ASN A 70 -9.44 15.08 3.10
C ASN A 70 -9.71 14.13 4.29
N SER A 71 -9.45 14.56 5.53
CA SER A 71 -9.71 13.79 6.75
C SER A 71 -11.05 14.16 7.41
N HIS A 72 -11.87 14.98 6.75
CA HIS A 72 -13.18 15.46 7.22
C HIS A 72 -14.31 14.79 6.46
#